data_AF-A0A7C9LP98-F1
#
_entry.id   AF-A0A7C9LP98-F1
#
_cell.length_a   1.000
_cell.length_b   1.000
_cell.length_c   1.000
_cell.angle_alpha   90.00
_cell.angle_beta   90.00
_cell.angle_gamma   90.00
#
_symmetry.space_group_name_H-M   'P 1'
#
loop_
_entity.id
_entity.type
_entity.pdbx_description
1 polymer ?
#
loop_
_entity_poly.entity_id
_entity_poly.type
_entity_poly.pdbx_seq_one_letter_code
_entity_poly.pdbx_strand_id
1 'polypeptide(L)'
;MEEIFRDFSQHIALALEAISVLMIAIGAVEAFVRVLVPPLRNIASHGRRRAAWLSLARWLLLGLEFMLAADIVRTAIAPTWDDIGKLASIAVIRTFLNFFLERDLDAAAREGATDAVEAGQ
;
A
#
# COMPACT_ATOMS: atom_id res chain seq x y z
N MET A 1 11.84 28.95 -17.23
CA MET A 1 11.49 27.60 -17.69
C MET A 1 11.65 26.57 -16.57
N GLU A 2 12.74 26.61 -15.80
CA GLU A 2 12.94 25.72 -14.63
C GLU A 2 11.87 25.88 -13.53
N GLU A 3 11.42 27.11 -13.21
CA GLU A 3 10.35 27.33 -12.22
C GLU A 3 9.01 26.71 -12.65
N ILE A 4 8.62 26.86 -13.92
CA ILE A 4 7.37 26.28 -14.46
C ILE A 4 7.42 24.75 -14.40
N PHE A 5 8.59 24.16 -14.70
CA PHE A 5 8.78 22.72 -14.61
C PHE A 5 8.70 22.21 -13.17
N ARG A 6 9.33 22.93 -12.22
CA ARG A 6 9.31 22.59 -10.80
C ARG A 6 7.89 22.61 -10.23
N ASP A 7 7.15 23.67 -10.52
CA ASP A 7 5.78 23.86 -10.03
C ASP A 7 4.86 22.79 -10.62
N PHE A 8 4.99 22.50 -11.92
CA PHE A 8 4.22 21.45 -12.59
C PHE A 8 4.49 20.05 -12.01
N SER A 9 5.76 19.70 -11.78
CA SER A 9 6.14 18.42 -11.17
C SER A 9 5.63 18.28 -9.72
N GLN A 10 5.60 19.37 -8.94
CA GLN A 10 5.02 19.35 -7.59
C GLN A 10 3.52 19.04 -7.62
N HIS A 11 2.77 19.62 -8.56
CA HIS A 11 1.35 19.31 -8.73
C HIS A 11 1.13 17.86 -9.13
N ILE A 12 2.00 17.29 -9.98
CA ILE A 12 1.95 15.87 -10.34
C ILE A 12 2.20 14.99 -9.12
N ALA A 13 3.25 15.27 -8.33
CA ALA A 13 3.55 14.49 -7.13
C ALA A 13 2.38 14.51 -6.13
N LEU A 14 1.78 15.69 -5.91
CA LEU A 14 0.60 15.84 -5.05
C LEU A 14 -0.61 15.05 -5.57
N ALA A 15 -0.85 15.08 -6.89
CA ALA A 15 -1.95 14.33 -7.51
C ALA A 15 -1.75 12.81 -7.35
N LEU A 16 -0.53 12.32 -7.53
CA LEU A 16 -0.18 10.92 -7.34
C LEU A 16 -0.38 10.48 -5.88
N GLU A 17 0.00 11.33 -4.91
CA GLU A 17 -0.29 11.08 -3.49
C GLU A 17 -1.79 11.03 -3.20
N ALA A 18 -2.55 11.99 -3.72
CA ALA A 18 -3.99 12.03 -3.53
C ALA A 18 -4.68 10.75 -4.07
N ILE A 19 -4.25 10.28 -5.25
CA ILE A 19 -4.73 9.01 -5.82
C ILE A 19 -4.36 7.85 -4.90
N SER A 20 -3.12 7.80 -4.42
CA SER A 20 -2.65 6.75 -3.50
C SER A 20 -3.52 6.66 -2.25
N VAL A 21 -3.76 7.81 -1.60
CA VAL A 21 -4.62 7.91 -0.40
C VAL A 21 -6.03 7.45 -0.69
N LEU A 22 -6.60 7.86 -1.83
CA LEU A 22 -7.95 7.46 -2.23
C LEU A 22 -8.06 5.94 -2.43
N MET A 23 -7.08 5.32 -3.09
CA MET A 23 -7.04 3.87 -3.30
C MET A 23 -6.97 3.09 -2.00
N ILE A 24 -6.12 3.53 -1.07
CA ILE A 24 -6.00 2.92 0.26
C ILE A 24 -7.32 3.07 1.03
N ALA A 25 -7.96 4.24 0.96
CA ALA A 25 -9.25 4.48 1.60
C ALA A 25 -10.36 3.56 1.05
N ILE A 26 -10.43 3.39 -0.27
CA ILE A 26 -11.40 2.46 -0.90
C ILE A 26 -11.17 1.04 -0.41
N GLY A 27 -9.92 0.55 -0.44
CA GLY A 27 -9.60 -0.78 0.03
C GLY A 27 -9.91 -1.01 1.51
N ALA A 28 -9.70 0.00 2.35
CA ALA A 28 -10.05 -0.04 3.76
C ALA A 28 -11.58 -0.15 3.96
N VAL A 29 -12.37 0.64 3.23
CA VAL A 29 -13.83 0.59 3.27
C VAL A 29 -14.34 -0.78 2.80
N GLU A 30 -13.82 -1.30 1.68
CA GLU A 30 -14.18 -2.62 1.18
C GLU A 30 -13.89 -3.73 2.19
N ALA A 31 -12.69 -3.73 2.77
CA ALA A 31 -12.29 -4.72 3.77
C ALA A 31 -13.16 -4.64 5.04
N PHE A 32 -13.47 -3.42 5.48
CA PHE A 32 -14.34 -3.16 6.63
C PHE A 32 -15.76 -3.69 6.42
N VAL A 33 -16.39 -3.33 5.29
CA VAL A 33 -17.74 -3.81 4.92
C VAL A 33 -17.77 -5.34 4.86
N ARG A 34 -16.72 -5.97 4.31
CA ARG A 34 -16.64 -7.42 4.16
C ARG A 34 -16.52 -8.18 5.49
N VAL A 35 -15.97 -7.53 6.52
CA VAL A 35 -15.90 -8.08 7.87
C VAL A 35 -17.22 -7.89 8.62
N LEU A 36 -17.87 -6.73 8.44
CA LEU A 36 -19.08 -6.34 9.18
C LEU A 36 -20.39 -6.87 8.61
N VAL A 37 -20.47 -7.13 7.31
CA VAL A 37 -21.68 -7.65 6.65
C VAL A 37 -21.52 -9.15 6.42
N PRO A 38 -21.97 -10.01 7.35
CA PRO A 38 -21.89 -11.45 7.17
C PRO A 38 -22.81 -11.91 6.02
N PRO A 39 -22.32 -12.73 5.06
CA PRO A 39 -23.20 -13.35 4.08
C PRO A 39 -24.14 -14.36 4.77
N LEU A 40 -25.37 -14.51 4.26
CA LEU A 40 -26.37 -15.44 4.81
C LEU A 40 -25.91 -16.90 4.90
N ARG A 41 -24.84 -17.27 4.16
CA ARG A 41 -24.27 -18.61 4.14
C ARG A 41 -23.02 -18.65 5.02
N ASN A 42 -23.18 -19.21 6.23
CA ASN A 42 -22.19 -19.24 7.31
C ASN A 42 -21.02 -20.20 7.02
N ILE A 43 -20.20 -19.89 6.00
CA ILE A 43 -19.01 -20.67 5.65
C ILE A 43 -17.80 -20.01 6.34
N ALA A 44 -17.22 -20.73 7.30
CA ALA A 44 -15.92 -20.56 7.96
C ALA A 44 -15.40 -19.11 8.19
N SER A 45 -15.41 -18.65 9.45
CA SER A 45 -14.92 -17.31 9.84
C SER A 45 -13.44 -17.06 9.49
N HIS A 46 -12.63 -18.11 9.39
CA HIS A 46 -11.20 -18.02 9.05
C HIS A 46 -10.95 -17.55 7.62
N GLY A 47 -11.72 -18.05 6.64
CA GLY A 47 -11.57 -17.64 5.23
C GLY A 47 -11.96 -16.19 4.99
N ARG A 48 -12.92 -15.65 5.77
CA ARG A 48 -13.48 -14.30 5.59
C ARG A 48 -12.47 -13.21 5.96
N ARG A 49 -11.81 -13.34 7.10
CA ARG A 49 -10.77 -12.40 7.55
C ARG A 49 -9.57 -12.40 6.59
N ARG A 50 -9.12 -13.60 6.18
CA ARG A 50 -8.06 -13.73 5.18
C ARG A 50 -8.44 -13.06 3.86
N ALA A 51 -9.67 -13.25 3.39
CA ALA A 51 -10.12 -12.68 2.13
C ALA A 51 -10.33 -11.15 2.20
N ALA A 52 -10.72 -10.58 3.35
CA ALA A 52 -10.76 -9.14 3.57
C ALA A 52 -9.35 -8.54 3.60
N TRP A 53 -8.43 -9.18 4.32
CA TRP A 53 -7.03 -8.77 4.41
C TRP A 53 -6.33 -8.83 3.04
N LEU A 54 -6.51 -9.90 2.26
CA LEU A 54 -5.97 -9.98 0.89
C LEU A 54 -6.52 -8.89 -0.03
N SER A 55 -7.77 -8.44 0.19
CA SER A 55 -8.33 -7.32 -0.57
C SER A 55 -7.67 -6.01 -0.20
N LEU A 56 -7.53 -5.74 1.10
CA LEU A 56 -6.83 -4.56 1.59
C LEU A 56 -5.37 -4.53 1.10
N ALA A 57 -4.68 -5.67 1.17
CA ALA A 57 -3.28 -5.79 0.73
C ALA A 57 -3.10 -5.38 -0.75
N ARG A 58 -4.02 -5.77 -1.64
CA ARG A 58 -3.97 -5.36 -3.06
C ARG A 58 -4.10 -3.85 -3.24
N TRP A 59 -5.02 -3.23 -2.51
CA TRP A 59 -5.21 -1.77 -2.56
C TRP A 59 -4.03 -1.01 -1.95
N LEU A 60 -3.43 -1.54 -0.87
CA LEU A 60 -2.21 -1.00 -0.28
C LEU A 60 -1.04 -1.07 -1.27
N LEU A 61 -0.81 -2.21 -1.91
CA LEU A 61 0.23 -2.39 -2.93
C LEU A 61 0.07 -1.38 -4.07
N LEU A 62 -1.14 -1.25 -4.61
CA LEU A 62 -1.42 -0.25 -5.66
C LEU A 62 -1.14 1.18 -5.18
N GLY A 63 -1.61 1.55 -3.98
CA GLY A 63 -1.33 2.87 -3.41
C GLY A 63 0.16 3.13 -3.23
N LEU A 64 0.94 2.12 -2.85
CA LEU A 64 2.38 2.23 -2.66
C LEU A 64 3.11 2.51 -3.97
N GLU A 65 2.70 1.91 -5.09
CA GLU A 65 3.26 2.16 -6.43
C GLU A 65 3.05 3.62 -6.87
N PHE A 66 1.84 4.16 -6.69
CA PHE A 66 1.57 5.58 -7.00
C PHE A 66 2.36 6.52 -6.10
N MET A 67 2.48 6.18 -4.82
CA MET A 67 3.25 6.96 -3.88
C MET A 67 4.75 6.89 -4.26
N LEU A 68 5.24 5.77 -4.80
CA LEU A 68 6.63 5.63 -5.28
C LEU A 68 6.86 6.50 -6.50
N ALA A 69 5.89 6.55 -7.43
CA ALA A 69 5.93 7.46 -8.56
C ALA A 69 6.00 8.93 -8.11
N ALA A 70 5.24 9.32 -7.08
CA ALA A 70 5.29 10.67 -6.50
C ALA A 70 6.70 11.01 -5.95
N ASP A 71 7.37 10.05 -5.30
CA ASP A 71 8.73 10.22 -4.78
C ASP A 71 9.75 10.36 -5.91
N ILE A 72 9.65 9.56 -6.97
CA ILE A 72 10.51 9.68 -8.15
C ILE A 72 10.37 11.06 -8.78
N VAL A 73 9.13 11.56 -8.95
CA VAL A 73 8.88 12.91 -9.47
C VAL A 73 9.55 13.97 -8.60
N ARG A 74 9.46 13.87 -7.26
CA ARG A 74 10.14 14.80 -6.35
C ARG A 74 11.66 14.75 -6.44
N THR A 75 12.25 13.57 -6.64
CA THR A 75 13.72 13.47 -6.81
C THR A 75 14.22 14.12 -8.10
N ALA A 76 13.40 14.16 -9.15
CA ALA A 76 13.81 14.62 -10.47
C ALA A 76 13.97 16.16 -10.58
N ILE A 77 13.32 16.94 -9.70
CA ILE A 77 13.25 18.42 -9.79
C ILE A 77 14.31 19.18 -8.98
N ALA A 78 15.48 18.57 -8.74
CA ALA A 78 16.64 19.15 -8.05
C ALA A 78 16.32 19.59 -6.61
N PRO A 79 16.61 18.75 -5.60
CA PRO A 79 16.26 19.06 -4.23
C PRO A 79 17.39 19.90 -3.63
N THR A 80 17.05 20.98 -2.92
CA THR A 80 18.02 21.63 -2.03
C THR A 80 18.52 20.61 -0.99
N TRP A 81 19.65 20.82 -0.33
CA TRP A 81 20.13 19.87 0.70
C TRP A 81 19.08 19.57 1.79
N ASP A 82 18.21 20.54 2.11
CA ASP A 82 17.07 20.35 3.02
C ASP A 82 15.97 19.45 2.42
N ASP A 83 15.65 19.65 1.14
CA ASP A 83 14.72 18.79 0.40
C ASP A 83 15.27 17.37 0.23
N ILE A 84 16.58 17.22 -0.01
CA ILE A 84 17.26 15.92 -0.08
C ILE A 84 17.12 15.20 1.27
N GLY A 85 17.34 15.90 2.38
CA GLY A 85 17.22 15.32 3.73
C GLY A 85 15.81 14.84 4.05
N LYS A 86 14.78 15.63 3.73
CA LYS A 86 13.37 15.23 3.88
C LYS A 86 13.04 14.03 3.01
N LEU A 87 13.46 14.05 1.76
CA LEU A 87 13.20 12.97 0.81
C LEU A 87 13.92 11.68 1.22
N ALA A 88 15.17 11.75 1.67
CA ALA A 88 15.91 10.61 2.19
C ALA A 88 15.23 10.02 3.44
N SER A 89 14.72 10.87 4.33
CA SER A 89 13.96 10.41 5.52
C SER A 89 12.68 9.67 5.14
N ILE A 90 11.91 10.21 4.19
CA ILE A 90 10.70 9.57 3.66
C ILE A 90 11.04 8.24 2.97
N ALA A 91 12.10 8.22 2.14
CA ALA A 91 12.55 7.03 1.45
C ALA A 91 12.94 5.91 2.44
N VAL A 92 13.68 6.23 3.50
CA VAL A 92 14.04 5.27 4.55
C VAL A 92 12.80 4.71 5.24
N ILE A 93 11.86 5.58 5.65
CA ILE A 93 10.60 5.15 6.28
C ILE A 93 9.84 4.22 5.34
N ARG A 94 9.72 4.59 4.06
CA ARG A 94 9.01 3.80 3.06
C ARG A 94 9.67 2.43 2.86
N THR A 95 10.99 2.38 2.69
CA THR A 95 11.71 1.11 2.52
C THR A 95 11.47 0.20 3.72
N PHE A 96 11.53 0.76 4.92
CA PHE A 96 11.30 -0.01 6.15
C PHE A 96 9.86 -0.54 6.22
N LEU A 97 8.86 0.32 6.00
CA LEU A 97 7.44 -0.07 6.03
C LEU A 97 7.09 -1.09 4.95
N ASN A 98 7.55 -0.87 3.71
CA ASN A 98 7.28 -1.78 2.60
C ASN A 98 7.92 -3.15 2.84
N PHE A 99 9.18 -3.18 3.29
CA PHE A 99 9.88 -4.41 3.64
C PHE A 99 9.14 -5.21 4.73
N PHE A 100 8.70 -4.55 5.80
CA PHE A 100 7.96 -5.22 6.88
C PHE A 100 6.60 -5.73 6.41
N LEU A 101 5.85 -4.94 5.64
CA LEU A 101 4.55 -5.34 5.14
C LEU A 101 4.64 -6.54 4.20
N GLU A 102 5.61 -6.54 3.28
CA GLU A 102 5.83 -7.63 2.32
C GLU A 102 6.27 -8.91 3.03
N ARG A 103 7.14 -8.80 4.04
CA ARG A 103 7.55 -9.92 4.88
C ARG A 103 6.39 -10.52 5.69
N ASP A 104 5.54 -9.67 6.27
CA ASP A 104 4.36 -10.13 7.02
C ASP A 104 3.31 -10.75 6.08
N LEU A 105 3.18 -10.23 4.85
CA LEU A 105 2.36 -10.82 3.79
C LEU A 105 2.83 -12.23 3.44
N ASP A 106 4.13 -12.41 3.24
CA ASP A 106 4.77 -13.70 2.94
C ASP A 106 4.63 -14.70 4.10
N ALA A 107 4.78 -14.25 5.35
CA ALA A 107 4.58 -15.08 6.53
C ALA A 107 3.15 -15.63 6.58
N ALA A 108 2.15 -14.76 6.44
CA ALA A 108 0.74 -15.16 6.41
C ALA A 108 0.39 -16.05 5.20
N ALA A 109 1.08 -15.89 4.06
CA ALA A 109 0.94 -16.78 2.92
C ALA A 109 1.40 -18.21 3.23
N ARG A 110 2.56 -18.35 3.89
CA ARG A 110 3.16 -19.65 4.27
C ARG A 110 2.38 -20.37 5.36
N GLU A 111 1.85 -19.66 6.35
CA GLU A 111 0.99 -20.25 7.39
C GLU A 111 -0.25 -20.90 6.76
N GLY A 112 -0.92 -20.20 5.84
CA GLY A 112 -2.09 -20.76 5.15
C GLY A 112 -1.78 -21.95 4.22
N ALA A 113 -0.54 -22.10 3.76
CA ALA A 113 -0.11 -23.27 3.00
C ALA A 113 0.16 -24.48 3.92
N THR A 114 0.62 -24.24 5.15
CA THR A 114 0.87 -25.30 6.15
C THR A 114 -0.45 -25.87 6.66
N ASP A 115 -1.43 -25.02 6.96
CA ASP A 115 -2.79 -25.43 7.37
C ASP A 115 -3.51 -26.27 6.29
N ALA A 116 -3.25 -25.99 5.01
CA ALA A 116 -3.84 -26.72 3.89
C ALA A 116 -3.23 -28.11 3.68
N VAL A 117 -1.97 -28.31 4.08
CA VAL A 117 -1.30 -29.62 4.03
C VAL A 117 -1.79 -30.52 5.17
N GLU A 118 -1.99 -29.97 6.38
CA GLU A 118 -2.51 -30.73 7.52
C GLU A 118 -4.01 -31.10 7.37
N ALA A 119 -4.83 -30.24 6.77
CA ALA A 119 -6.26 -30.54 6.54
C ALA A 119 -6.51 -31.59 5.44
N GLY A 120 -5.48 -31.98 4.68
CA GLY A 120 -5.55 -33.00 3.63
C GLY A 120 -5.05 -34.39 4.05
N GLN A 121 -4.61 -34.57 5.31
CA GLN A 121 -4.24 -35.84 5.93
C GLN A 121 -5.33 -36.30 6.90
#